data_AF-A0A497D4N5-F1
#
_entry.id   AF-A0A497D4N5-F1
#
_cell.length_a   1.000
_cell.length_b   1.000
_cell.length_c   1.000
_cell.angle_alpha   90.00
_cell.angle_beta   90.00
_cell.angle_gamma   90.00
#
_symmetry.space_group_name_H-M   'P 1'
#
loop_
_entity.id
_entity.type
_entity.pdbx_description
1 polymer ?
#
loop_
_entity_poly.entity_id
_entity_poly.type
_entity_poly.pdbx_seq_one_letter_code
_entity_poly.pdbx_strand_id
1 'polypeptide(L)' 'NMKITRERGHWKLYANRLLMPTYHPSALLRNPNLKKDAWEDFKKVIVKYRELVDPGHYCKYI' A
#
# COMPACT_ATOMS: atom_id res chain seq x y z
N ASN A 1 -17.07 4.97 9.41
CA ASN A 1 -17.25 3.59 8.94
C ASN A 1 -16.42 3.39 7.66
N MET A 2 -15.19 2.86 7.77
CA MET A 2 -14.25 2.74 6.64
C MET A 2 -14.20 1.28 6.16
N LYS A 3 -14.52 1.03 4.89
CA LYS A 3 -14.47 -0.32 4.30
C LYS A 3 -13.15 -0.51 3.56
N ILE A 4 -12.28 -1.39 4.08
CA ILE A 4 -10.93 -1.59 3.52
C ILE A 4 -10.95 -2.03 2.05
N THR A 5 -11.96 -2.78 1.62
CA THR A 5 -12.12 -3.24 0.24
C THR A 5 -12.31 -2.10 -0.77
N ARG A 6 -12.84 -0.95 -0.33
CA ARG A 6 -13.03 0.23 -1.19
C ARG A 6 -11.89 1.24 -1.06
N GLU A 7 -11.31 1.35 0.13
CA GLU A 7 -10.36 2.42 0.44
C GLU A 7 -8.90 2.02 0.20
N ARG A 8 -8.61 0.72 0.08
CA ARG A 8 -7.26 0.23 -0.23
C ARG A 8 -6.74 0.77 -1.56
N GLY A 9 -5.42 0.96 -1.65
CA GLY A 9 -4.78 1.41 -2.89
C GLY A 9 -5.01 2.89 -3.23
N HIS A 10 -5.74 3.63 -2.38
CA HIS A 10 -5.94 5.06 -2.50
C HIS A 10 -5.21 5.78 -1.37
N TRP A 11 -4.41 6.78 -1.72
CA TRP A 11 -3.74 7.63 -0.74
C TRP A 11 -4.76 8.42 0.08
N LYS A 12 -4.55 8.46 1.39
CA LYS A 12 -5.30 9.27 2.34
C LYS A 12 -4.36 10.16 3.13
N LEU A 13 -4.85 11.30 3.58
CA LEU A 13 -4.15 12.14 4.53
C LEU A 13 -4.74 11.88 5.92
N TYR A 14 -3.92 11.48 6.87
CA TYR A 14 -4.32 11.31 8.26
C TYR A 14 -3.28 11.95 9.17
N ALA A 15 -3.71 12.90 10.01
CA ALA A 15 -2.82 13.64 10.91
C ALA A 15 -1.55 14.17 10.20
N ASN A 16 -1.74 14.81 9.03
CA ASN A 16 -0.68 15.32 8.16
C ASN A 16 0.34 14.28 7.65
N ARG A 17 -0.04 13.00 7.65
CA ARG A 17 0.78 11.90 7.09
C ARG A 17 0.04 11.22 5.95
N LEU A 18 0.80 10.83 4.93
CA LEU A 18 0.29 10.00 3.85
C LEU A 18 0.07 8.58 4.37
N LEU A 19 -1.15 8.09 4.19
CA LEU A 19 -1.58 6.76 4.59
C LEU A 19 -2.00 5.98 3.34
N MET A 20 -1.48 4.75 3.21
CA MET A 20 -1.93 3.77 2.23
C MET A 20 -2.66 2.64 2.98
N PRO A 21 -4.00 2.62 2.97
CA PRO A 21 -4.74 1.49 3.54
C PRO A 21 -4.45 0.22 2.74
N THR A 22 -4.26 -0.89 3.43
CA THR A 22 -4.07 -2.21 2.81
C THR A 22 -4.72 -3.32 3.65
N TYR A 23 -4.77 -4.54 3.14
CA TYR A 23 -5.35 -5.67 3.85
C TYR A 23 -4.50 -6.09 5.04
N HIS A 24 -5.17 -6.44 6.14
CA HIS A 24 -4.49 -7.00 7.31
C HIS A 24 -3.84 -8.35 6.97
N PRO A 25 -2.64 -8.67 7.48
CA PRO A 25 -1.92 -9.91 7.16
C PRO A 25 -2.76 -11.18 7.40
N SER A 26 -3.57 -11.21 8.46
CA SER A 26 -4.46 -12.36 8.73
C SER A 26 -5.48 -12.61 7.60
N ALA A 27 -5.94 -11.59 6.89
CA ALA A 27 -6.83 -11.75 5.72
C ALA A 27 -6.08 -12.36 4.53
N LEU A 28 -4.80 -12.01 4.35
CA LEU A 28 -3.94 -12.55 3.30
C LEU A 28 -3.60 -14.03 3.53
N LEU A 29 -3.48 -14.45 4.79
CA LEU A 29 -3.27 -15.85 5.16
C LEU A 29 -4.53 -16.69 4.90
N ARG A 30 -5.72 -16.14 5.17
CA ARG A 30 -7.00 -16.81 4.95
C ARG A 30 -7.39 -16.86 3.47
N ASN A 31 -7.09 -15.80 2.71
CA ASN A 31 -7.37 -15.72 1.28
C ASN A 31 -6.12 -15.27 0.50
N PRO A 32 -5.34 -16.22 -0.04
CA PRO A 32 -4.13 -15.92 -0.80
C PRO A 32 -4.35 -15.02 -2.02
N ASN A 33 -5.57 -14.97 -2.61
CA ASN A 33 -5.85 -14.13 -3.77
C ASN A 33 -5.72 -12.63 -3.46
N LEU A 34 -5.89 -12.24 -2.19
CA LEU A 34 -5.75 -10.85 -1.74
C LEU A 34 -4.28 -10.39 -1.71
N LYS A 35 -3.31 -11.31 -1.82
CA LYS A 35 -1.88 -10.95 -1.85
C LYS A 35 -1.53 -10.12 -3.07
N LYS A 36 -2.11 -10.42 -4.24
CA LYS A 36 -1.89 -9.65 -5.47
C LYS A 36 -2.30 -8.20 -5.26
N ASP A 37 -3.48 -8.02 -4.70
CA ASP A 37 -4.00 -6.74 -4.32
C ASP A 37 -3.06 -6.01 -3.35
N ALA A 38 -2.80 -6.58 -2.17
CA ALA A 38 -1.94 -5.94 -1.17
C ALA A 38 -0.54 -5.60 -1.73
N TRP A 39 -0.02 -6.42 -2.63
CA TRP A 39 1.25 -6.16 -3.30
C TRP A 39 1.23 -4.88 -4.12
N GLU A 40 0.16 -4.63 -4.89
CA GLU A 40 0.02 -3.37 -5.64
C GLU A 40 -0.09 -2.13 -4.73
N ASP A 41 -0.65 -2.28 -3.52
CA ASP A 41 -0.65 -1.18 -2.54
C ASP A 41 0.78 -0.84 -2.08
N PHE A 42 1.58 -1.86 -1.76
CA PHE A 42 2.97 -1.67 -1.35
C PHE A 42 3.82 -1.07 -2.48
N LYS A 43 3.56 -1.43 -3.74
CA LYS A 43 4.27 -0.81 -4.85
C LYS A 43 4.08 0.69 -4.91
N LYS A 44 2.84 1.15 -4.71
CA LYS A 44 2.53 2.59 -4.65
C LYS A 44 3.29 3.29 -3.53
N VAL A 45 3.48 2.64 -2.38
CA VAL A 45 4.27 3.20 -1.27
C VAL A 45 5.71 3.45 -1.68
N ILE A 46 6.36 2.50 -2.35
CA ILE A 46 7.75 2.66 -2.79
C ILE A 46 7.86 3.72 -3.90
N VAL A 47 6.93 3.77 -4.84
CA VAL A 47 6.88 4.85 -5.84
C VAL A 47 6.79 6.21 -5.14
N LYS A 48 5.91 6.32 -4.12
CA LYS A 48 5.77 7.56 -3.37
C LYS A 48 7.00 7.90 -2.53
N TYR A 49 7.69 6.89 -2.00
CA TYR A 49 8.96 7.05 -1.32
C TYR A 49 10.06 7.57 -2.26
N ARG A 50 10.12 7.05 -3.49
CA ARG A 50 11.03 7.56 -4.54
C ARG A 50 10.77 9.03 -4.86
N GLU A 51 9.50 9.40 -4.97
CA GLU A 51 9.12 10.79 -5.25
C GLU A 51 9.49 11.76 -4.13
N LEU A 52 9.35 11.35 -2.86
CA LEU A 52 9.40 12.26 -1.72
C LEU A 52 10.71 12.23 -0.94
N VAL A 53 11.45 11.12 -0.97
CA VAL A 53 12.59 10.89 -0.06
C VAL A 53 13.85 10.53 -0.83
N ASP A 54 13.80 9.50 -1.68
CA ASP A 54 14.98 9.01 -2.39
C ASP A 54 14.65 8.56 -3.82
N PRO A 55 14.83 9.45 -4.82
CA PRO A 55 14.58 9.14 -6.22
C PRO A 55 15.40 7.96 -6.76
N GLY A 56 16.55 7.65 -6.15
CA GLY A 56 17.44 6.56 -6.55
C GLY A 56 17.14 5.23 -5.89
N HIS A 57 16.11 5.13 -5.04
CA HIS A 57 15.84 3.94 -4.24
C HIS A 57 15.59 2.70 -5.11
N TYR A 58 16.56 1.78 -5.14
CA TYR A 58 16.44 0.54 -5.91
C TYR A 58 15.55 -0.48 -5.19
N CYS A 59 14.56 -1.02 -5.90
CA CYS A 59 13.76 -2.15 -5.48
C CYS A 59 13.63 -3.11 -6.65
N LYS A 60 14.06 -4.37 -6.50
CA LYS A 60 14.01 -5.38 -7.57
C LYS A 60 12.60 -5.57 -8.15
N TYR A 61 11.57 -5.33 -7.34
CA TYR A 61 10.20 -5.66 -7.69
C TYR A 61 9.35 -4.46 -8.13
N ILE A 62 9.98 -3.27 -8.27
CA ILE A 62 9.35 -1.99 -8.64
C ILE A 62 10.30 -1.18 -9.51
#